data_AF-A0A542VZ41-F1
#
_entry.id   AF-A0A542VZ41-F1
#
_cell.length_a   1.000
_cell.length_b   1.000
_cell.length_c   1.000
_cell.angle_alpha   90.00
_cell.angle_beta   90.00
_cell.angle_gamma   90.00
#
_symmetry.space_group_name_H-M   'P 1'
#
loop_
_entity.id
_entity.type
_entity.pdbx_description
1 polymer ?
#
loop_
_entity_poly.entity_id
_entity_poly.type
_entity_poly.pdbx_seq_one_letter_code
_entity_poly.pdbx_strand_id
1 'polypeptide(L)'
;MTEEQKKYEDVENLDSKTENPEEEPSAENANNEADDLQAENEKLKKDLLYTQAEAQNTRRRLEKEKKEAITYSVTGFARDMLSVADNMERALAAIPADIKQDEKIKNLVTGIEMTGKELLNILQRHGIKKVESVGQKLDPNLHQAMIEMESDKPEGTVIQEMQAGYTIHDRLLRPAMVAVAKAQSGETKSA
;
A
#
# COMPACT_ATOMS: atom_id res chain seq x y z
N MET A 1 -42.37 -11.49 19.08
CA MET A 1 -41.97 -11.83 20.46
C MET A 1 -41.49 -13.27 20.40
N THR A 2 -40.18 -13.40 20.40
CA THR A 2 -39.39 -14.45 19.73
C THR A 2 -38.98 -15.53 20.72
N GLU A 3 -39.34 -16.77 20.39
CA GLU A 3 -38.69 -18.08 20.65
C GLU A 3 -38.12 -18.47 22.04
N GLU A 4 -38.02 -17.59 23.03
CA GLU A 4 -37.43 -17.89 24.35
C GLU A 4 -38.38 -18.51 25.37
N GLN A 5 -39.67 -18.70 25.06
CA GLN A 5 -40.67 -19.20 26.03
C GLN A 5 -41.07 -20.67 25.87
N LYS A 6 -40.38 -21.46 25.05
CA LYS A 6 -40.79 -22.84 24.72
C LYS A 6 -39.96 -23.96 25.36
N LYS A 7 -39.25 -23.69 26.47
CA LYS A 7 -38.33 -24.67 27.09
C LYS A 7 -38.61 -24.97 28.58
N TYR A 8 -39.76 -24.60 29.12
CA TYR A 8 -40.11 -24.87 30.52
C TYR A 8 -41.54 -25.38 30.64
N GLU A 9 -41.83 -26.62 30.25
CA GLU A 9 -43.11 -27.24 30.62
C GLU A 9 -43.18 -28.79 30.56
N ASP A 10 -42.05 -29.51 30.53
CA ASP A 10 -42.07 -31.00 30.50
C ASP A 10 -41.36 -31.62 31.72
N VAL A 11 -41.77 -31.25 32.93
CA VAL A 11 -41.40 -32.01 34.13
C VAL A 11 -42.50 -31.93 35.17
N GLU A 12 -43.62 -32.60 34.92
CA GLU A 12 -44.42 -33.14 36.01
C GLU A 12 -45.07 -34.47 35.59
N ASN A 13 -44.84 -35.48 36.44
CA ASN A 13 -45.55 -36.76 36.55
C ASN A 13 -45.10 -37.95 35.67
N LEU A 14 -44.32 -38.88 36.24
CA LEU A 14 -44.91 -40.08 36.85
C LEU A 14 -43.85 -40.94 37.57
N ASP A 15 -44.14 -41.21 38.83
CA ASP A 15 -43.53 -42.17 39.75
C ASP A 15 -43.64 -43.62 39.22
N SER A 16 -42.52 -44.35 39.13
CA SER A 16 -42.50 -45.81 39.39
C SER A 16 -41.07 -46.36 39.51
N LYS A 17 -40.71 -46.72 40.76
CA LYS A 17 -39.84 -47.81 41.19
C LYS A 17 -38.72 -48.28 40.25
N THR A 18 -37.48 -48.05 40.70
CA THR A 18 -36.44 -49.10 40.65
C THR A 18 -35.51 -48.92 41.86
N GLU A 19 -35.67 -49.79 42.86
CA GLU A 19 -34.60 -50.15 43.79
C GLU A 19 -33.59 -50.99 43.00
N ASN A 20 -32.33 -50.56 42.95
CA ASN A 20 -31.15 -51.32 43.42
C ASN A 20 -29.86 -50.48 43.21
N PRO A 21 -28.74 -50.89 43.83
CA PRO A 21 -28.12 -50.27 45.00
C PRO A 21 -27.01 -49.27 44.62
N GLU A 22 -26.50 -48.55 45.61
CA GLU A 22 -25.28 -47.76 45.55
C GLU A 22 -24.13 -48.59 44.93
N GLU A 23 -23.87 -48.41 43.64
CA GLU A 23 -22.56 -48.72 43.06
C GLU A 23 -21.62 -47.60 43.48
N GLU A 24 -20.78 -47.87 44.47
CA GLU A 24 -19.55 -47.08 44.63
C GLU A 24 -18.84 -47.06 43.27
N PRO A 25 -18.38 -45.89 42.78
CA PRO A 25 -17.68 -45.84 41.51
C PRO A 25 -16.47 -46.77 41.60
N SER A 26 -16.47 -47.82 40.77
CA SER A 26 -15.32 -48.72 40.71
C SER A 26 -14.08 -47.89 40.38
N ALA A 27 -12.95 -48.21 41.00
CA ALA A 27 -11.69 -47.49 40.77
C ALA A 27 -11.29 -47.43 39.28
N GLU A 28 -11.81 -48.35 38.46
CA GLU A 28 -11.62 -48.42 37.03
C GLU A 28 -12.48 -47.38 36.26
N ASN A 29 -13.73 -47.14 36.67
CA ASN A 29 -14.57 -46.07 36.11
C ASN A 29 -14.04 -44.67 36.50
N ALA A 30 -13.56 -44.50 37.72
CA ALA A 30 -12.96 -43.24 38.18
C ALA A 30 -11.62 -42.93 37.46
N ASN A 31 -10.83 -43.96 37.14
CA ASN A 31 -9.60 -43.80 36.34
C ASN A 31 -9.91 -43.43 34.89
N ASN A 32 -10.92 -44.05 34.26
CA ASN A 32 -11.32 -43.73 32.89
C ASN A 32 -11.80 -42.27 32.76
N GLU A 33 -12.61 -41.79 33.72
CA GLU A 33 -13.06 -40.39 33.74
C GLU A 33 -11.90 -39.40 33.97
N ALA A 34 -10.93 -39.76 34.81
CA ALA A 34 -9.72 -38.96 35.03
C ALA A 34 -8.84 -38.88 33.77
N ASP A 35 -8.67 -39.99 33.05
CA ASP A 35 -7.90 -40.05 31.80
C ASP A 35 -8.58 -39.25 30.67
N ASP A 36 -9.91 -39.34 30.55
CA ASP A 36 -10.70 -38.56 29.59
C ASP A 36 -10.61 -37.05 29.86
N LEU A 37 -10.73 -36.64 31.14
CA LEU A 37 -10.55 -35.24 31.55
C LEU A 37 -9.12 -34.73 31.32
N GLN A 38 -8.12 -35.59 31.46
CA GLN A 38 -6.73 -35.25 31.18
C GLN A 38 -6.50 -35.06 29.66
N ALA A 39 -7.05 -35.95 28.84
CA ALA A 39 -7.00 -35.82 27.38
C ALA A 39 -7.73 -34.57 26.88
N GLU A 40 -8.89 -34.24 27.45
CA GLU A 40 -9.62 -33.01 27.14
C GLU A 40 -8.81 -31.76 27.56
N ASN A 41 -8.20 -31.79 28.74
CA ASN A 41 -7.32 -30.71 29.19
C ASN A 41 -6.11 -30.51 28.26
N GLU A 42 -5.50 -31.59 27.80
CA GLU A 42 -4.38 -31.52 26.84
C GLU A 42 -4.83 -30.95 25.49
N LYS A 43 -6.01 -31.36 25.01
CA LYS A 43 -6.62 -30.81 23.79
C LYS A 43 -6.90 -29.32 23.94
N LEU A 44 -7.55 -28.91 25.03
CA LEU A 44 -7.85 -27.50 25.31
C LEU A 44 -6.57 -26.66 25.43
N LYS A 45 -5.53 -27.17 26.11
CA LYS A 45 -4.23 -26.48 26.19
C LYS A 45 -3.60 -26.31 24.82
N LYS A 46 -3.67 -27.33 23.97
CA LYS A 46 -3.15 -27.26 22.59
C LYS A 46 -3.92 -26.23 21.77
N ASP A 47 -5.24 -26.23 21.86
CA ASP A 47 -6.10 -25.28 21.14
C ASP A 47 -5.88 -23.84 21.64
N LEU A 48 -5.69 -23.65 22.95
CA LEU A 48 -5.33 -22.35 23.54
C LEU A 48 -3.96 -21.85 23.06
N LEU A 49 -2.94 -22.71 23.03
CA LEU A 49 -1.62 -22.34 22.51
C LEU A 49 -1.68 -21.99 21.02
N TYR A 50 -2.45 -22.74 20.24
CA TYR A 50 -2.64 -22.49 18.82
C TYR A 50 -3.34 -21.14 18.58
N THR A 51 -4.47 -20.91 19.25
CA THR A 51 -5.23 -19.65 19.14
C THR A 51 -4.42 -18.44 19.62
N GLN A 52 -3.62 -18.58 20.68
CA GLN A 52 -2.70 -17.54 21.12
C GLN A 52 -1.63 -17.23 20.07
N ALA A 53 -1.06 -18.24 19.42
CA ALA A 53 -0.09 -18.06 18.34
C ALA A 53 -0.73 -17.38 17.13
N GLU A 54 -1.94 -17.77 16.74
CA GLU A 54 -2.69 -17.15 15.64
C GLU A 54 -3.03 -15.68 15.94
N ALA A 55 -3.45 -15.37 17.17
CA ALA A 55 -3.69 -14.01 17.62
C ALA A 55 -2.41 -13.16 17.57
N GLN A 56 -1.27 -13.71 17.99
CA GLN A 56 0.02 -13.01 17.94
C GLN A 56 0.46 -12.74 16.50
N ASN A 57 0.31 -13.72 15.60
CA ASN A 57 0.62 -13.55 14.17
C ASN A 57 -0.27 -12.51 13.51
N THR A 58 -1.58 -12.56 13.80
CA THR A 58 -2.56 -11.57 13.31
C THR A 58 -2.22 -10.18 13.81
N ARG A 59 -1.91 -10.02 15.10
CA ARG A 59 -1.51 -8.73 15.67
C ARG A 59 -0.27 -8.16 14.97
N ARG A 60 0.77 -8.97 14.78
CA ARG A 60 1.99 -8.55 14.06
C ARG A 60 1.70 -8.12 12.63
N ARG A 61 0.81 -8.85 11.93
CA ARG A 61 0.37 -8.49 10.57
C ARG A 61 -0.36 -7.15 10.56
N LEU A 62 -1.34 -6.97 11.45
CA LEU A 62 -2.13 -5.73 11.54
C LEU A 62 -1.26 -4.52 11.91
N GLU A 63 -0.26 -4.69 12.77
CA GLU A 63 0.70 -3.63 13.09
C GLU A 63 1.52 -3.20 11.87
N LYS A 64 1.92 -4.15 11.01
CA LYS A 64 2.59 -3.85 9.74
C LYS A 64 1.67 -3.14 8.76
N GLU A 65 0.46 -3.68 8.54
CA GLU A 65 -0.54 -3.09 7.65
C GLU A 65 -0.93 -1.68 8.09
N LYS A 66 -1.08 -1.44 9.40
CA LYS A 66 -1.37 -0.11 9.95
C LYS A 66 -0.24 0.89 9.65
N LYS A 67 1.03 0.46 9.80
CA LYS A 67 2.17 1.33 9.48
C LYS A 67 2.17 1.69 8.00
N GLU A 68 1.98 0.71 7.11
CA GLU A 68 1.88 0.95 5.67
C GLU A 68 0.71 1.87 5.33
N ALA A 69 -0.47 1.63 5.92
CA ALA A 69 -1.65 2.47 5.70
C ALA A 69 -1.40 3.92 6.10
N ILE A 70 -0.69 4.18 7.21
CA ILE A 70 -0.33 5.53 7.64
C ILE A 70 0.67 6.15 6.65
N THR A 71 1.75 5.44 6.33
CA THR A 71 2.79 5.89 5.39
C THR A 71 2.21 6.26 4.02
N TYR A 72 1.24 5.49 3.53
CA TYR A 72 0.65 5.66 2.20
C TYR A 72 -0.72 6.35 2.19
N SER A 73 -1.24 6.79 3.34
CA SER A 73 -2.56 7.46 3.43
C SER A 73 -2.66 8.72 2.58
N VAL A 74 -1.54 9.45 2.44
CA VAL A 74 -1.47 10.72 1.69
C VAL A 74 -1.27 10.53 0.18
N THR A 75 -1.20 9.30 -0.33
CA THR A 75 -0.88 9.02 -1.74
C THR A 75 -1.84 9.71 -2.72
N GLY A 76 -3.15 9.68 -2.44
CA GLY A 76 -4.15 10.33 -3.30
C GLY A 76 -3.96 11.84 -3.35
N PHE A 77 -3.89 12.48 -2.16
CA PHE A 77 -3.65 13.90 -2.04
C PHE A 77 -2.32 14.34 -2.67
N ALA A 78 -1.26 13.57 -2.45
CA ALA A 78 0.05 13.79 -3.06
C ALA A 78 -0.03 13.80 -4.59
N ARG A 79 -0.74 12.84 -5.19
CA ARG A 79 -0.94 12.76 -6.64
C ARG A 79 -1.65 14.00 -7.18
N ASP A 80 -2.70 14.46 -6.49
CA ASP A 80 -3.42 15.67 -6.90
C ASP A 80 -2.54 16.92 -6.79
N MET A 81 -1.72 17.02 -5.74
CA MET A 81 -0.76 18.12 -5.58
C MET A 81 0.32 18.17 -6.67
N LEU A 82 0.68 17.04 -7.28
CA LEU A 82 1.60 17.04 -8.43
C LEU A 82 1.01 17.80 -9.63
N SER A 83 -0.31 17.77 -9.82
CA SER A 83 -0.95 18.54 -10.90
C SER A 83 -0.78 20.05 -10.71
N VAL A 84 -0.79 20.52 -9.45
CA VAL A 84 -0.54 21.92 -9.11
C VAL A 84 0.91 22.29 -9.42
N ALA A 85 1.87 21.45 -9.03
CA ALA A 85 3.29 21.65 -9.35
C ALA A 85 3.53 21.71 -10.86
N ASP A 86 2.95 20.79 -11.63
CA ASP A 86 3.07 20.77 -13.10
C ASP A 86 2.45 22.02 -13.74
N ASN A 87 1.32 22.49 -13.22
CA ASN A 87 0.66 23.70 -13.74
C ASN A 87 1.48 24.95 -13.43
N MET A 88 2.14 25.03 -12.28
CA MET A 88 3.07 26.12 -11.96
C MET A 88 4.28 26.11 -12.91
N GLU A 89 4.87 24.94 -13.17
CA GLU A 89 5.97 24.79 -14.13
C GLU A 89 5.53 25.18 -15.55
N ARG A 90 4.35 24.72 -15.98
CA ARG A 90 3.76 25.09 -17.28
C ARG A 90 3.51 26.59 -17.37
N ALA A 91 2.98 27.21 -16.32
CA ALA A 91 2.74 28.65 -16.28
C ALA A 91 4.06 29.43 -16.42
N LEU A 92 5.11 29.02 -15.71
CA LEU A 92 6.45 29.64 -15.80
C LEU A 92 7.12 29.42 -17.16
N ALA A 93 6.90 28.27 -17.79
CA ALA A 93 7.40 27.95 -19.13
C ALA A 93 6.67 28.74 -20.22
N ALA A 94 5.39 29.06 -20.01
CA ALA A 94 4.57 29.81 -20.96
C ALA A 94 4.89 31.32 -20.99
N ILE A 95 5.64 31.85 -20.01
CA ILE A 95 6.03 33.26 -20.00
C ILE A 95 7.08 33.51 -21.08
N PRO A 96 6.81 34.37 -22.08
CA PRO A 96 7.76 34.73 -23.13
C PRO A 96 9.06 35.33 -22.56
N ALA A 97 10.19 35.09 -23.24
CA ALA A 97 11.51 35.50 -22.75
C ALA A 97 11.70 37.02 -22.66
N ASP A 98 11.09 37.77 -23.58
CA ASP A 98 11.01 39.23 -23.61
C ASP A 98 10.25 39.78 -22.40
N ILE A 99 9.14 39.12 -22.04
CA ILE A 99 8.31 39.46 -20.88
C ILE A 99 9.03 39.11 -19.57
N LYS A 100 9.76 37.98 -19.50
CA LYS A 100 10.55 37.60 -18.31
C LYS A 100 11.60 38.63 -17.90
N GLN A 101 12.09 39.45 -18.83
CA GLN A 101 13.09 40.49 -18.53
C GLN A 101 12.49 41.85 -18.14
N ASP A 102 11.16 42.02 -18.22
CA ASP A 102 10.49 43.23 -17.76
C ASP A 102 10.57 43.32 -16.22
N GLU A 103 11.22 44.38 -15.73
CA GLU A 103 11.42 44.64 -14.30
C GLU A 103 10.11 44.67 -13.51
N LYS A 104 8.98 45.04 -14.14
CA LYS A 104 7.68 45.15 -13.48
C LYS A 104 7.12 43.80 -13.04
N ILE A 105 7.46 42.72 -13.74
CA ILE A 105 6.93 41.38 -13.46
C ILE A 105 7.99 40.41 -12.95
N LYS A 106 9.28 40.75 -13.06
CA LYS A 106 10.40 39.92 -12.62
C LYS A 106 10.25 39.43 -11.18
N ASN A 107 9.80 40.32 -10.27
CA ASN A 107 9.55 39.97 -8.87
C ASN A 107 8.40 38.96 -8.72
N LEU A 108 7.35 39.09 -9.53
CA LEU A 108 6.23 38.15 -9.55
C LEU A 108 6.68 36.77 -10.05
N VAL A 109 7.42 36.71 -11.15
CA VAL A 109 7.98 35.46 -11.70
C VAL A 109 8.86 34.77 -10.68
N THR A 110 9.76 35.52 -10.04
CA THR A 110 10.64 35.00 -8.97
C THR A 110 9.83 34.46 -7.80
N GLY A 111 8.77 35.16 -7.37
CA GLY A 111 7.88 34.70 -6.29
C GLY A 111 7.18 33.38 -6.63
N ILE A 112 6.71 33.22 -7.87
CA ILE A 112 6.09 31.98 -8.35
C ILE A 112 7.12 30.84 -8.39
N GLU A 113 8.33 31.09 -8.90
CA GLU A 113 9.42 30.12 -8.90
C GLU A 113 9.80 29.66 -7.49
N MET A 114 9.90 30.60 -6.54
CA MET A 114 10.18 30.27 -5.14
C MET A 114 9.08 29.44 -4.51
N THR A 115 7.82 29.77 -4.78
CA THR A 115 6.67 29.01 -4.28
C THR A 115 6.66 27.59 -4.86
N GLY A 116 6.95 27.44 -6.16
CA GLY A 116 7.06 26.12 -6.80
C GLY A 116 8.19 25.28 -6.21
N LYS A 117 9.35 25.89 -5.93
CA LYS A 117 10.46 25.22 -5.25
C LYS A 117 10.08 24.78 -3.83
N GLU A 118 9.40 25.63 -3.06
CA GLU A 118 8.98 25.25 -1.71
C GLU A 118 7.93 24.13 -1.72
N LEU A 119 7.01 24.14 -2.69
CA LEU A 119 6.09 23.02 -2.89
C LEU A 119 6.84 21.69 -3.10
N LEU A 120 7.84 21.67 -3.98
CA LEU A 120 8.66 20.48 -4.21
C LEU A 120 9.45 20.07 -2.96
N ASN A 121 9.99 21.03 -2.21
CA ASN A 121 10.69 20.76 -0.95
C ASN A 121 9.76 20.09 0.08
N ILE A 122 8.53 20.58 0.20
CA ILE A 122 7.53 20.01 1.12
C ILE A 122 7.19 18.57 0.70
N LEU A 123 6.94 18.34 -0.59
CA LEU A 123 6.70 16.99 -1.12
C LEU A 123 7.88 16.05 -0.79
N GLN A 124 9.12 16.51 -0.95
CA GLN A 124 10.31 15.75 -0.62
C GLN A 124 10.42 15.41 0.87
N ARG A 125 10.06 16.33 1.78
CA ARG A 125 10.01 16.06 3.23
C ARG A 125 9.00 14.96 3.58
N HIS A 126 7.93 14.83 2.80
CA HIS A 126 6.93 13.76 2.92
C HIS A 126 7.30 12.49 2.13
N GLY A 127 8.56 12.36 1.70
CA GLY A 127 9.05 11.15 1.02
C GLY A 127 8.70 11.09 -0.46
N ILE A 128 8.18 12.17 -1.05
CA ILE A 128 7.84 12.22 -2.47
C ILE A 128 9.02 12.76 -3.25
N LYS A 129 9.62 11.94 -4.12
CA LYS A 129 10.84 12.29 -4.86
C LYS A 129 10.60 12.27 -6.36
N LYS A 130 11.17 13.26 -7.05
CA LYS A 130 11.19 13.29 -8.52
C LYS A 130 12.05 12.15 -9.05
N VAL A 131 11.57 11.47 -10.09
CA VAL A 131 12.31 10.43 -10.81
C VAL A 131 13.25 11.13 -11.81
N GLU A 132 14.54 10.83 -11.74
CA GLU A 132 15.50 11.29 -12.75
C GLU A 132 15.35 10.46 -14.02
N SER A 133 14.78 11.08 -15.05
CA SER A 133 14.40 10.39 -16.29
C SER A 133 15.33 10.74 -17.45
N VAL A 134 15.62 12.03 -17.68
CA VAL A 134 16.41 12.50 -18.82
C VAL A 134 17.84 11.94 -18.80
N GLY A 135 18.25 11.32 -19.92
CA GLY A 135 19.57 10.72 -20.08
C GLY A 135 19.72 9.32 -19.51
N GLN A 136 18.72 8.81 -18.77
CA GLN A 136 18.70 7.44 -18.29
C GLN A 136 18.10 6.49 -19.35
N LYS A 137 18.37 5.19 -19.20
CA LYS A 137 17.67 4.16 -19.96
C LYS A 137 16.21 4.09 -19.52
N LEU A 138 15.29 3.81 -20.45
CA LEU A 138 13.88 3.62 -20.14
C LEU A 138 13.70 2.43 -19.16
N ASP A 139 13.20 2.72 -17.95
CA ASP A 139 12.72 1.73 -17.00
C ASP A 139 11.18 1.67 -17.04
N PRO A 140 10.56 0.56 -17.49
CA PRO A 140 9.12 0.41 -17.54
C PRO A 140 8.40 0.59 -16.20
N ASN A 141 9.09 0.42 -15.07
CA ASN A 141 8.50 0.58 -13.74
C ASN A 141 8.40 2.05 -13.31
N LEU A 142 9.20 2.93 -13.91
CA LEU A 142 9.32 4.34 -13.50
C LEU A 142 8.90 5.30 -14.63
N HIS A 143 8.96 4.85 -15.87
CA HIS A 143 8.79 5.68 -17.06
C HIS A 143 7.66 5.16 -17.95
N GLN A 144 6.94 6.09 -18.56
CA GLN A 144 5.96 5.84 -19.61
C GLN A 144 6.45 6.52 -20.89
N ALA A 145 6.89 5.72 -21.85
CA ALA A 145 7.31 6.21 -23.16
C ALA A 145 6.08 6.65 -23.97
N MET A 146 6.01 7.93 -24.29
CA MET A 146 4.88 8.51 -25.03
C MET A 146 5.19 8.65 -26.52
N ILE A 147 6.43 8.99 -26.85
CA ILE A 147 6.87 9.32 -28.21
C ILE A 147 8.28 8.78 -28.40
N GLU A 148 8.57 8.31 -29.60
CA GLU A 148 9.93 8.00 -30.06
C GLU A 148 10.46 9.16 -30.91
N MET A 149 11.68 9.62 -30.64
CA MET A 149 12.34 10.66 -31.42
C MET A 149 13.68 10.16 -31.95
N GLU A 150 14.03 10.58 -33.16
CA GLU A 150 15.36 10.36 -33.71
C GLU A 150 16.40 11.12 -32.89
N SER A 151 17.48 10.45 -32.49
CA SER A 151 18.55 11.04 -31.71
C SER A 151 19.83 10.25 -31.88
N ASP A 152 20.96 10.93 -31.68
CA ASP A 152 22.29 10.31 -31.63
C ASP A 152 22.52 9.46 -30.36
N LYS A 153 21.56 9.48 -29.42
CA LYS A 153 21.61 8.68 -28.20
C LYS A 153 21.26 7.21 -28.49
N PRO A 154 21.77 6.26 -27.68
CA PRO A 154 21.42 4.85 -27.82
C PRO A 154 19.91 4.62 -27.74
N GLU A 155 19.42 3.66 -28.52
CA GLU A 155 18.01 3.28 -28.54
C GLU A 155 17.47 2.97 -27.13
N GLY A 156 16.28 3.50 -26.83
CA GLY A 156 15.64 3.35 -25.52
C GLY A 156 16.20 4.27 -24.43
N THR A 157 17.06 5.22 -24.76
CA THR A 157 17.48 6.30 -23.85
C THR A 157 16.42 7.39 -23.80
N VAL A 158 16.10 7.88 -22.61
CA VAL A 158 15.19 9.03 -22.45
C VAL A 158 15.88 10.31 -22.95
N ILE A 159 15.31 10.93 -23.97
CA ILE A 159 15.81 12.17 -24.55
C ILE A 159 15.23 13.38 -23.80
N GLN A 160 13.93 13.34 -23.54
CA GLN A 160 13.20 14.46 -22.98
C GLN A 160 12.11 13.97 -22.03
N GLU A 161 11.94 14.68 -20.93
CA GLU A 161 10.82 14.53 -20.00
C GLU A 161 9.71 15.50 -20.40
N MET A 162 8.53 14.98 -20.70
CA MET A 162 7.34 15.79 -20.99
C MET A 162 6.54 16.09 -19.73
N GLN A 163 6.55 15.15 -18.78
CA GLN A 163 5.95 15.32 -17.46
C GLN A 163 6.80 14.57 -16.42
N ALA A 164 7.10 15.25 -15.33
CA ALA A 164 7.90 14.71 -14.26
C ALA A 164 7.27 13.47 -13.61
N GLY A 165 8.06 12.42 -13.44
CA GLY A 165 7.69 11.25 -12.64
C GLY A 165 7.99 11.46 -11.16
N TYR A 166 7.21 10.82 -10.29
CA TYR A 166 7.40 10.90 -8.85
C TYR A 166 7.18 9.53 -8.17
N THR A 167 7.96 9.29 -7.12
CA THR A 167 7.82 8.16 -6.21
C THR A 167 7.43 8.68 -4.83
N ILE A 168 6.70 7.88 -4.04
CA ILE A 168 6.42 8.13 -2.63
C ILE A 168 7.03 6.97 -1.83
N HIS A 169 8.05 7.29 -1.03
CA HIS A 169 8.88 6.28 -0.36
C HIS A 169 9.44 5.25 -1.36
N ASP A 170 9.01 3.99 -1.25
CA ASP A 170 9.40 2.88 -2.12
C ASP A 170 8.40 2.56 -3.24
N ARG A 171 7.31 3.33 -3.38
CA ARG A 171 6.27 3.08 -4.38
C ARG A 171 6.22 4.15 -5.46
N LEU A 172 5.82 3.76 -6.67
CA LEU A 172 5.56 4.70 -7.75
C LEU A 172 4.28 5.50 -7.45
N LEU A 173 4.37 6.82 -7.47
CA LEU A 173 3.22 7.71 -7.32
C LEU A 173 2.61 8.06 -8.69
N ARG A 174 3.49 8.43 -9.64
CA ARG A 174 3.19 8.75 -11.04
C ARG A 174 4.41 8.47 -11.92
N PRO A 175 4.29 7.76 -13.05
CA PRO A 175 5.41 7.56 -13.97
C PRO A 175 5.84 8.87 -14.64
N ALA A 176 7.12 8.97 -15.01
CA ALA A 176 7.57 10.07 -15.86
C ALA A 176 7.10 9.82 -17.29
N MET A 177 6.42 10.79 -17.90
CA MET A 177 6.08 10.72 -19.32
C MET A 177 7.27 11.23 -20.12
N VAL A 178 7.84 10.34 -20.93
CA VAL A 178 9.15 10.57 -21.57
C VAL A 178 9.09 10.34 -23.08
N ALA A 179 9.95 11.05 -23.80
CA ALA A 179 10.29 10.75 -25.18
C ALA A 179 11.62 9.98 -25.22
N VAL A 180 11.64 8.86 -25.93
CA VAL A 180 12.80 7.95 -26.00
C VAL A 180 13.47 7.99 -27.36
N ALA A 181 14.77 7.69 -27.38
CA ALA A 181 15.55 7.60 -28.59
C ALA A 181 15.18 6.36 -29.40
N LYS A 182 14.89 6.60 -30.67
CA LYS A 182 14.80 5.58 -31.69
C LYS A 182 16.13 5.46 -32.41
N ALA A 183 16.56 4.23 -32.70
CA ALA A 183 17.68 4.03 -33.61
C ALA A 183 17.36 4.68 -34.97
N GLN A 184 18.27 5.52 -35.49
CA GLN A 184 18.13 6.03 -36.85
C GLN A 184 18.12 4.83 -37.81
N SER A 185 16.99 4.63 -38.50
CA SER A 185 16.88 3.65 -39.57
C SER A 185 17.68 4.13 -40.78
N GLY A 186 19.01 3.99 -40.73
CA GLY A 186 19.92 4.50 -41.76
C GLY A 186 21.30 3.84 -41.83
N GLU A 187 21.82 3.26 -40.74
CA GLU A 187 23.16 2.63 -40.75
C GLU A 187 23.10 1.09 -40.63
N THR A 188 22.99 0.47 -41.82
CA THR A 188 23.71 -0.75 -42.25
C THR A 188 24.27 -1.69 -41.17
N LYS A 189 23.64 -2.87 -41.01
CA LYS A 189 24.39 -4.13 -40.83
C LYS A 189 24.51 -4.82 -42.19
N SER A 190 25.55 -4.43 -42.92
CA SER A 190 26.19 -5.25 -43.95
C SER A 190 27.46 -5.81 -43.33
N ALA A 191 27.42 -7.08 -42.92
CA ALA A 191 28.58 -7.93 -42.70
C ALA A 191 28.15 -9.39 -42.93
#